data_AF-A0A5P1EY90-F1
#
_entry.id   AF-A0A5P1EY90-F1
#
_cell.length_a   1.000
_cell.length_b   1.000
_cell.length_c   1.000
_cell.angle_alpha   90.00
_cell.angle_beta   90.00
_cell.angle_gamma   90.00
#
_symmetry.space_group_name_H-M   'P 1'
#
loop_
_entity.id
_entity.type
_entity.pdbx_description
1 polymer ?
#
loop_
_entity_poly.entity_id
_entity_poly.type
_entity_poly.pdbx_seq_one_letter_code
_entity_poly.pdbx_strand_id
1 'polypeptide(L)'
;MNNKHAHDKDEIHQYLDARYISAAEAAWRLFDYNLHRRYPPIERLRYHLSYEQEIYFHDNRYIENVVQSKRCLKTMLIEWFIANQTFENAKDLLYTEFPQKFIWNRQLLVWLPRKKSFAIGRLPFAQPVSGERYYLRMLLNIVRGATNYEFLRTVDNVLHPTFKYACLAMGLLEDDKECDLCLAEASCFSGVAGLR
;
A
#
# COMPACT_ATOMS: atom_id res chain seq x y z
N MET A 1 37.53 16.74 42.52
CA MET A 1 36.16 16.86 43.06
C MET A 1 35.33 17.65 42.05
N ASN A 2 34.40 17.03 41.33
CA ASN A 2 33.24 17.76 40.83
C ASN A 2 32.09 16.79 40.60
N ASN A 3 31.05 17.00 41.39
CA ASN A 3 29.94 16.10 41.61
C ASN A 3 28.99 16.17 40.39
N LYS A 4 28.63 15.01 39.84
CA LYS A 4 27.68 14.89 38.73
C LYS A 4 26.29 15.30 39.23
N HIS A 5 25.80 16.46 38.81
CA HIS A 5 24.39 16.79 38.96
C HIS A 5 23.57 15.84 38.08
N ALA A 6 22.81 14.96 38.72
CA ALA A 6 21.76 14.19 38.06
C ALA A 6 20.73 15.20 37.53
N HIS A 7 20.51 15.20 36.21
CA HIS A 7 19.51 16.03 35.57
C HIS A 7 18.13 15.53 35.99
N ASP A 8 17.53 16.18 36.97
CA ASP A 8 16.14 15.98 37.34
C ASP A 8 15.29 16.37 36.13
N LYS A 9 14.63 15.39 35.50
CA LYS A 9 13.80 15.61 34.31
C LYS A 9 12.37 15.74 34.80
N ASP A 10 11.87 16.97 34.84
CA ASP A 10 10.47 17.23 35.16
C ASP A 10 9.58 16.79 33.99
N GLU A 11 9.07 15.56 34.10
CA GLU A 11 8.17 14.95 33.12
C GLU A 11 6.85 15.72 33.00
N ILE A 12 6.39 16.40 34.06
CA ILE A 12 5.14 17.17 34.06
C ILE A 12 5.31 18.42 33.21
N HIS A 13 6.41 19.15 33.39
CA HIS A 13 6.71 20.32 32.57
C HIS A 13 6.92 19.94 31.10
N GLN A 14 7.67 18.87 30.80
CA GLN A 14 7.83 18.39 29.43
C GLN A 14 6.50 17.98 28.78
N TYR A 15 5.60 17.37 29.54
CA TYR A 15 4.28 16.99 29.07
C TYR A 15 3.40 18.22 28.72
N LEU A 16 3.46 19.26 29.56
CA LEU A 16 2.74 20.52 29.32
C LEU A 16 3.30 21.26 28.10
N ASP A 17 4.62 21.36 27.98
CA ASP A 17 5.29 22.01 26.85
C ASP A 17 5.01 21.28 25.52
N ALA A 18 5.03 19.95 25.51
CA ALA A 18 4.75 19.14 24.33
C ALA A 18 3.29 19.25 23.83
N ARG A 19 2.37 19.70 24.69
CA ARG A 19 0.94 19.88 24.37
C ARG A 19 0.51 21.34 24.29
N TYR A 20 1.43 22.27 24.56
CA TYR A 20 1.16 23.68 24.44
C TYR A 20 0.90 24.05 22.97
N ILE A 21 -0.24 24.71 22.74
CA ILE A 21 -0.59 25.29 21.44
C ILE A 21 -0.53 26.79 21.65
N SER A 22 0.32 27.48 20.88
CA SER A 22 0.42 28.94 20.98
C SER A 22 -0.91 29.62 20.63
N ALA A 23 -1.17 30.80 21.20
CA ALA A 23 -2.38 31.58 20.89
C ALA A 23 -2.51 31.86 19.38
N ALA A 24 -1.39 32.06 18.68
CA ALA A 24 -1.35 32.24 17.24
C ALA A 24 -1.77 30.97 16.48
N GLU A 25 -1.29 29.79 16.88
CA GLU A 25 -1.67 28.51 16.29
C GLU A 25 -3.15 28.17 16.57
N ALA A 26 -3.66 28.48 17.76
CA ALA A 26 -5.06 28.33 18.12
C ALA A 26 -5.98 29.21 17.25
N ALA A 27 -5.61 30.48 17.03
CA ALA A 27 -6.32 31.36 16.11
C ALA A 27 -6.29 30.82 14.67
N TRP A 28 -5.14 30.30 14.22
CA TRP A 28 -5.01 29.67 12.90
C TRP A 28 -5.95 28.48 12.71
N ARG A 29 -6.08 27.62 13.75
CA ARG A 29 -7.05 26.52 13.80
C ARG A 29 -8.49 27.02 13.77
N LEU A 30 -8.81 28.06 14.55
CA LEU A 30 -10.16 28.63 14.63
C LEU A 30 -10.64 29.17 13.27
N PHE A 31 -9.73 29.77 12.50
CA PHE A 31 -10.02 30.30 11.17
C PHE A 31 -9.84 29.27 10.03
N ASP A 32 -9.62 28.00 10.36
CA ASP A 32 -9.40 26.90 9.39
C ASP A 32 -8.27 27.20 8.37
N TYR A 33 -7.25 27.94 8.80
CA TYR A 33 -6.09 28.19 7.97
C TYR A 33 -5.17 26.97 7.95
N ASN A 34 -4.56 26.71 6.78
CA ASN A 34 -3.59 25.63 6.63
C ASN A 34 -2.37 25.85 7.55
N LEU A 35 -2.31 25.10 8.66
CA LEU A 35 -1.22 25.16 9.65
C LEU A 35 0.10 24.61 9.12
N HIS A 36 0.02 23.62 8.22
CA HIS A 36 1.20 22.97 7.66
C HIS A 36 1.01 22.76 6.16
N ARG A 37 1.93 23.31 5.36
CA ARG A 37 2.10 22.86 3.98
C ARG A 37 3.01 21.65 3.99
N ARG A 38 2.46 20.47 3.71
CA ARG A 38 3.27 19.26 3.49
C ARG A 38 3.80 19.31 2.06
N TYR A 39 5.11 19.52 1.93
CA TYR A 39 5.82 19.43 0.66
C TYR A 39 6.80 18.25 0.71
N PRO A 40 6.75 17.33 -0.26
CA PRO A 40 5.75 17.23 -1.33
C PRO A 40 4.38 16.75 -0.81
N PRO A 41 3.29 16.99 -1.55
CA PRO A 41 1.97 16.46 -1.19
C PRO A 41 1.98 14.92 -1.20
N ILE A 42 1.27 14.33 -0.24
CA ILE A 42 1.17 12.87 -0.09
C ILE A 42 -0.25 12.43 -0.47
N GLU A 43 -0.36 11.53 -1.45
CA GLU A 43 -1.63 10.92 -1.84
C GLU A 43 -1.73 9.52 -1.21
N ARG A 44 -2.80 9.27 -0.45
CA ARG A 44 -3.05 7.95 0.15
C ARG A 44 -3.77 7.06 -0.86
N LEU A 45 -3.04 6.11 -1.41
CA LEU A 45 -3.51 5.22 -2.46
C LEU A 45 -4.34 4.08 -1.87
N ARG A 46 -5.63 4.02 -2.21
CA ARG A 46 -6.51 2.93 -1.76
C ARG A 46 -6.27 1.67 -2.58
N TYR A 47 -6.28 0.52 -1.93
CA TYR A 47 -6.21 -0.79 -2.57
C TYR A 47 -7.03 -1.79 -1.75
N HIS A 48 -7.51 -2.83 -2.43
CA HIS A 48 -8.38 -3.86 -1.89
C HIS A 48 -8.20 -5.12 -2.74
N LEU A 49 -8.62 -6.27 -2.21
CA LEU A 49 -8.71 -7.49 -3.02
C LEU A 49 -9.87 -7.40 -4.01
N SER A 50 -9.95 -8.37 -4.93
CA SER A 50 -11.10 -8.47 -5.81
C SER A 50 -12.37 -8.65 -4.98
N TYR A 51 -13.41 -7.87 -5.30
CA TYR A 51 -14.70 -7.87 -4.61
C TYR A 51 -14.71 -7.34 -3.15
N GLU A 52 -13.60 -6.78 -2.67
CA GLU A 52 -13.51 -6.16 -1.34
C GLU A 52 -13.47 -4.61 -1.42
N GLN A 53 -14.17 -4.01 -2.38
CA GLN A 53 -14.26 -2.56 -2.51
C GLN A 53 -15.00 -1.93 -1.32
N GLU A 54 -14.43 -0.89 -0.73
CA GLU A 54 -15.13 -0.05 0.25
C GLU A 54 -16.18 0.83 -0.45
N ILE A 55 -17.45 0.67 -0.06
CA ILE A 55 -18.57 1.46 -0.58
C ILE A 55 -19.15 2.30 0.56
N TYR A 56 -19.24 3.61 0.34
CA TYR A 56 -19.89 4.54 1.27
C TYR A 56 -21.25 4.93 0.71
N PHE A 57 -22.28 4.82 1.53
CA PHE A 57 -23.63 5.30 1.23
C PHE A 57 -24.18 6.05 2.44
N HIS A 58 -25.19 6.88 2.17
CA HIS A 58 -25.92 7.59 3.21
C HIS A 58 -27.18 6.80 3.55
N ASP A 59 -27.63 6.87 4.80
CA ASP A 59 -28.83 6.17 5.28
C ASP A 59 -30.08 6.48 4.45
N ASN A 60 -30.13 7.67 3.84
CA ASN A 60 -31.23 8.11 2.98
C ASN A 60 -31.21 7.51 1.56
N ARG A 61 -30.32 6.55 1.26
CA ARG A 61 -30.20 5.91 -0.06
C ARG A 61 -30.48 4.41 0.05
N TYR A 62 -31.38 3.92 -0.81
CA TYR A 62 -31.60 2.48 -0.95
C TYR A 62 -30.35 1.77 -1.46
N ILE A 63 -30.02 0.65 -0.83
CA ILE A 63 -28.82 -0.17 -1.14
C ILE A 63 -28.82 -0.61 -2.61
N GLU A 64 -29.98 -0.97 -3.15
CA GLU A 64 -30.12 -1.40 -4.55
C GLU A 64 -29.61 -0.34 -5.55
N ASN A 65 -29.97 0.93 -5.32
CA ASN A 65 -29.52 2.05 -6.14
C ASN A 65 -28.02 2.32 -6.00
N VAL A 66 -27.44 2.00 -4.84
CA VAL A 66 -26.00 2.12 -4.60
C VAL A 66 -25.25 1.02 -5.34
N VAL A 67 -25.72 -0.23 -5.27
CA VAL A 67 -25.09 -1.37 -5.95
C VAL A 67 -25.18 -1.22 -7.47
N GLN A 68 -26.30 -0.72 -7.99
CA GLN A 68 -26.45 -0.43 -9.42
C GLN A 68 -25.59 0.75 -9.90
N SER A 69 -25.08 1.58 -8.99
CA SER A 69 -24.24 2.70 -9.35
C SER A 69 -22.87 2.23 -9.84
N LYS A 70 -22.58 2.49 -11.12
CA LYS A 70 -21.25 2.29 -11.71
C LYS A 70 -20.13 3.03 -10.96
N ARG A 71 -20.48 4.02 -10.14
CA ARG A 71 -19.56 4.80 -9.32
C ARG A 71 -18.86 3.95 -8.25
N CYS A 72 -19.54 2.95 -7.70
CA CYS A 72 -19.01 2.09 -6.63
C CYS A 72 -17.88 1.16 -7.12
N LEU A 73 -17.87 0.86 -8.42
CA LEU A 73 -16.83 0.05 -9.05
C LEU A 73 -15.55 0.85 -9.38
N LYS A 74 -15.60 2.18 -9.28
CA LYS A 74 -14.49 3.07 -9.63
C LYS A 74 -13.65 3.39 -8.40
N THR A 75 -12.69 2.53 -8.11
CA THR A 75 -11.67 2.79 -7.08
C THR A 75 -10.37 3.28 -7.71
N MET A 76 -9.48 3.86 -6.90
CA MET A 76 -8.17 4.32 -7.38
C MET A 76 -7.35 3.20 -8.02
N LEU A 77 -7.45 1.98 -7.47
CA LEU A 77 -6.74 0.80 -7.98
C LEU A 77 -7.34 0.33 -9.31
N ILE A 78 -8.67 0.25 -9.42
CA ILE A 78 -9.34 -0.19 -10.65
C ILE A 78 -9.10 0.82 -11.78
N GLU A 79 -9.19 2.11 -11.48
CA GLU A 79 -8.92 3.14 -12.47
C GLU A 79 -7.43 3.25 -12.80
N TRP A 80 -6.52 2.79 -11.93
CA TRP A 80 -5.11 2.63 -12.27
C TRP A 80 -4.91 1.52 -13.31
N PHE A 81 -5.59 0.38 -13.15
CA PHE A 81 -5.60 -0.68 -14.15
C PHE A 81 -6.09 -0.18 -15.52
N ILE A 82 -7.19 0.58 -15.54
CA ILE A 82 -7.75 1.19 -16.76
C ILE A 82 -6.76 2.22 -17.35
N ALA A 83 -6.13 3.03 -16.50
CA ALA A 83 -5.15 4.02 -16.95
C ALA A 83 -3.93 3.35 -17.61
N ASN A 84 -3.46 2.20 -17.09
CA ASN A 84 -2.37 1.44 -17.69
C ASN A 84 -2.74 0.81 -19.05
N GLN A 85 -4.03 0.56 -19.30
CA GLN A 85 -4.51 0.13 -20.62
C GLN A 85 -4.62 1.31 -21.61
N THR A 86 -4.92 2.50 -21.11
CA THR A 86 -5.25 3.67 -21.94
C THR A 86 -4.04 4.53 -22.27
N PHE A 87 -3.12 4.71 -21.32
CA PHE A 87 -1.97 5.61 -21.45
C PHE A 87 -0.66 4.80 -21.50
N GLU A 88 0.14 5.00 -22.55
CA GLU A 88 1.43 4.29 -22.68
C GLU A 88 2.37 4.66 -21.51
N ASN A 89 2.46 5.95 -21.19
CA ASN A 89 3.30 6.47 -20.10
C ASN A 89 2.91 5.96 -18.70
N ALA A 90 1.72 5.38 -18.55
CA ALA A 90 1.27 4.83 -17.26
C ALA A 90 1.94 3.48 -16.96
N LYS A 91 2.31 2.72 -17.99
CA LYS A 91 2.88 1.37 -17.87
C LYS A 91 4.24 1.35 -17.18
N ASP A 92 5.00 2.43 -17.27
CA ASP A 92 6.34 2.54 -16.66
C ASP A 92 6.31 2.85 -15.17
N LEU A 93 5.14 3.16 -14.60
CA LEU A 93 5.01 3.62 -13.23
C LEU A 93 4.52 2.51 -12.29
N LEU A 94 5.11 2.47 -11.10
CA LEU A 94 4.55 1.71 -9.98
C LEU A 94 3.26 2.38 -9.49
N TYR A 95 2.39 1.63 -8.82
CA TYR A 95 1.18 2.22 -8.26
C TYR A 95 1.51 3.33 -7.26
N THR A 96 2.56 3.17 -6.46
CA THR A 96 3.07 4.19 -5.50
C THR A 96 3.68 5.43 -6.16
N GLU A 97 4.21 5.30 -7.36
CA GLU A 97 4.80 6.39 -8.14
C GLU A 97 3.75 7.11 -9.00
N PHE A 98 2.59 6.50 -9.19
CA PHE A 98 1.53 7.01 -10.05
C PHE A 98 1.13 8.47 -9.75
N PRO A 99 0.98 8.90 -8.48
CA PRO A 99 0.68 10.29 -8.14
C PRO A 99 1.73 11.32 -8.58
N GLN A 100 2.96 10.88 -8.90
CA GLN A 100 4.01 11.76 -9.42
C GLN A 100 3.64 12.30 -10.81
N LYS A 101 3.01 11.47 -11.64
CA LYS A 101 2.68 11.80 -13.05
C LYS A 101 1.19 11.92 -13.32
N PHE A 102 0.35 11.38 -12.44
CA PHE A 102 -1.10 11.44 -12.56
C PHE A 102 -1.73 12.10 -11.33
N ILE A 103 -2.93 12.64 -11.50
CA ILE A 103 -3.76 13.20 -10.42
C ILE A 103 -5.10 12.50 -10.39
N TRP A 104 -5.55 12.14 -9.19
CA TRP A 104 -6.85 11.51 -8.98
C TRP A 104 -7.95 12.58 -9.00
N ASN A 105 -8.86 12.50 -9.98
CA ASN A 105 -10.03 13.35 -10.03
C ASN A 105 -11.16 12.71 -9.20
N ARG A 106 -11.45 13.26 -8.01
CA ARG A 106 -12.48 12.73 -7.10
C ARG A 106 -13.92 12.88 -7.61
N GLN A 107 -14.18 13.82 -8.53
CA GLN A 107 -15.52 14.03 -9.07
C GLN A 107 -15.86 12.97 -10.12
N LEU A 108 -14.92 12.79 -11.07
CA LEU A 108 -15.04 11.84 -12.18
C LEU A 108 -14.61 10.41 -11.80
N LEU A 109 -13.87 10.26 -10.69
CA LEU A 109 -13.24 9.02 -10.25
C LEU A 109 -12.36 8.41 -11.35
N VAL A 110 -11.44 9.22 -11.88
CA VAL A 110 -10.48 8.79 -12.91
C VAL A 110 -9.10 9.39 -12.63
N TRP A 111 -8.07 8.74 -13.14
CA TRP A 111 -6.72 9.30 -13.18
C TRP A 111 -6.52 10.15 -14.43
N LEU A 112 -5.98 11.35 -14.24
CA LEU A 112 -5.66 12.27 -15.34
C LEU A 112 -4.17 12.59 -15.33
N PRO A 113 -3.54 12.77 -16.51
CA PRO A 113 -2.16 13.25 -16.59
C PRO A 113 -1.98 14.56 -15.82
N ARG A 114 -0.98 14.60 -14.96
CA ARG A 114 -0.67 15.76 -14.13
C ARG A 114 0.03 16.82 -14.98
N LYS A 115 -0.47 18.06 -14.91
CA LYS A 115 0.11 19.19 -15.66
C LYS A 115 1.23 19.92 -14.92
N LYS A 116 1.23 19.92 -13.58
CA LYS A 116 2.18 20.65 -12.74
C LYS A 116 2.51 19.90 -11.44
N SER A 117 3.73 20.07 -10.94
CA SER A 117 4.25 19.49 -9.68
C SER A 117 4.30 17.95 -9.67
N PHE A 118 4.65 17.36 -8.52
CA PHE A 118 4.61 15.92 -8.24
C PHE A 118 3.97 15.66 -6.87
N ALA A 119 3.52 14.43 -6.65
CA ALA A 119 3.03 13.95 -5.36
C ALA A 119 3.62 12.57 -5.06
N ILE A 120 3.75 12.24 -3.78
CA ILE A 120 4.21 10.91 -3.34
C ILE A 120 2.98 10.06 -3.02
N GLY A 121 2.85 8.92 -3.69
CA GLY A 121 1.85 7.92 -3.34
C GLY A 121 2.30 7.11 -2.13
N ARG A 122 1.38 6.90 -1.18
CA ARG A 122 1.61 6.03 -0.02
C ARG A 122 0.47 5.02 0.08
N LEU A 123 0.83 3.74 0.10
CA LEU A 123 -0.10 2.65 0.37
C LEU A 123 -0.33 2.52 1.87
N PRO A 124 -1.60 2.42 2.33
CA PRO A 124 -1.92 2.03 3.69
C PRO A 124 -1.18 0.76 4.11
N PHE A 125 -0.77 0.72 5.38
CA PHE A 125 -0.14 -0.46 5.96
C PHE A 125 -1.10 -1.64 5.95
N ALA A 126 -0.59 -2.81 5.60
CA ALA A 126 -1.25 -4.10 5.78
C ALA A 126 -0.36 -4.95 6.70
N GLN A 127 -0.97 -5.59 7.69
CA GLN A 127 -0.27 -6.52 8.57
C GLN A 127 0.00 -7.84 7.81
N PRO A 128 1.10 -8.55 8.07
CA PRO A 128 1.34 -9.88 7.48
C PRO A 128 0.19 -10.87 7.74
N VAL A 129 -0.47 -10.74 8.90
CA VAL A 129 -1.66 -11.54 9.28
C VAL A 129 -2.85 -11.30 8.34
N SER A 130 -2.90 -10.17 7.63
CA SER A 130 -3.92 -9.87 6.62
C SER A 130 -3.80 -10.72 5.35
N GLY A 131 -2.83 -11.64 5.27
CA GLY A 131 -2.71 -12.65 4.22
C GLY A 131 -2.59 -12.05 2.83
N GLU A 132 -3.52 -12.40 1.94
CA GLU A 132 -3.53 -11.97 0.53
C GLU A 132 -3.46 -10.45 0.35
N ARG A 133 -4.05 -9.67 1.27
CA ARG A 133 -3.97 -8.20 1.21
C ARG A 133 -2.54 -7.68 1.41
N TYR A 134 -1.75 -8.35 2.26
CA TYR A 134 -0.35 -8.01 2.49
C TYR A 134 0.49 -8.29 1.24
N TYR A 135 0.31 -9.46 0.62
CA TYR A 135 1.03 -9.83 -0.60
C TYR A 135 0.63 -8.94 -1.78
N LEU A 136 -0.66 -8.61 -1.93
CA LEU A 136 -1.12 -7.62 -2.91
C LEU A 136 -0.40 -6.28 -2.72
N ARG A 137 -0.31 -5.79 -1.47
CA ARG A 137 0.42 -4.54 -1.18
C ARG A 137 1.89 -4.64 -1.62
N MET A 138 2.56 -5.77 -1.39
CA MET A 138 3.94 -5.97 -1.85
C MET A 138 4.03 -5.87 -3.37
N LEU A 139 3.18 -6.60 -4.09
CA LEU A 139 3.16 -6.59 -5.56
C LEU A 139 2.90 -5.19 -6.12
N LEU A 140 2.00 -4.42 -5.51
CA LEU A 140 1.73 -3.03 -5.93
C LEU A 140 2.93 -2.07 -5.76
N ASN A 141 3.94 -2.45 -4.96
CA ASN A 141 5.19 -1.68 -4.83
C ASN A 141 6.27 -2.10 -5.84
N ILE A 142 6.06 -3.17 -6.61
CA ILE A 142 7.11 -3.79 -7.44
C ILE A 142 6.66 -3.94 -8.90
N VAL A 143 5.41 -4.33 -9.12
CA VAL A 143 4.86 -4.57 -10.46
C VAL A 143 4.46 -3.24 -11.10
N ARG A 144 4.97 -3.01 -12.31
CA ARG A 144 4.65 -1.86 -13.16
C ARG A 144 3.62 -2.24 -14.21
N GLY A 145 2.81 -1.26 -14.61
CA GLY A 145 1.91 -1.39 -15.76
C GLY A 145 0.81 -2.45 -15.64
N ALA A 146 0.44 -2.85 -14.42
CA ALA A 146 -0.58 -3.87 -14.25
C ALA A 146 -1.93 -3.41 -14.80
N THR A 147 -2.58 -4.26 -15.59
CA THR A 147 -3.85 -3.95 -16.25
C THR A 147 -5.06 -4.61 -15.60
N ASN A 148 -4.84 -5.51 -14.64
CA ASN A 148 -5.85 -6.18 -13.82
C ASN A 148 -5.16 -6.95 -12.65
N TYR A 149 -5.95 -7.65 -11.83
CA TYR A 149 -5.42 -8.48 -10.73
C TYR A 149 -4.66 -9.73 -11.19
N GLU A 150 -4.98 -10.30 -12.35
CA GLU A 150 -4.31 -11.48 -12.90
C GLU A 150 -2.89 -11.14 -13.35
N PHE A 151 -2.71 -9.96 -13.95
CA PHE A 151 -1.41 -9.42 -14.30
C PHE A 151 -0.52 -9.31 -13.07
N LEU A 152 -1.04 -8.83 -11.94
CA LEU A 152 -0.29 -8.77 -10.68
C LEU A 152 0.15 -10.16 -10.18
N ARG A 153 -0.61 -11.22 -10.50
CA ARG A 153 -0.28 -12.61 -10.15
C ARG A 153 0.54 -13.33 -11.23
N THR A 154 0.85 -12.67 -12.34
CA THR A 154 1.60 -13.28 -13.43
C THR A 154 3.09 -12.96 -13.24
N VAL A 155 3.90 -14.00 -13.10
CA VAL A 155 5.36 -13.89 -12.99
C VAL A 155 5.96 -14.78 -14.06
N ASP A 156 6.90 -14.26 -14.87
CA ASP A 156 7.52 -14.99 -15.98
C ASP A 156 6.51 -15.67 -16.93
N ASN A 157 5.41 -14.98 -17.23
CA ASN A 157 4.28 -15.46 -18.04
C ASN A 157 3.49 -16.65 -17.45
N VAL A 158 3.70 -16.97 -16.17
CA VAL A 158 2.93 -17.99 -15.44
C VAL A 158 1.95 -17.30 -14.50
N LEU A 159 0.65 -17.61 -14.66
CA LEU A 159 -0.39 -17.12 -13.76
C LEU A 159 -0.41 -17.94 -12.47
N HIS A 160 -0.16 -17.29 -11.34
CA HIS A 160 -0.23 -17.93 -10.03
C HIS A 160 -1.63 -17.86 -9.40
N PRO A 161 -2.01 -18.86 -8.58
CA PRO A 161 -3.35 -18.93 -7.99
C PRO A 161 -3.61 -17.84 -6.95
N THR A 162 -2.59 -17.40 -6.22
CA THR A 162 -2.73 -16.36 -5.18
C THR A 162 -1.60 -15.34 -5.27
N PHE A 163 -1.79 -14.18 -4.64
CA PHE A 163 -0.75 -13.15 -4.57
C PHE A 163 0.45 -13.65 -3.74
N LYS A 164 0.23 -14.51 -2.73
CA LYS A 164 1.33 -15.17 -2.01
C LYS A 164 2.23 -15.97 -2.95
N TYR A 165 1.64 -16.82 -3.80
CA TYR A 165 2.42 -17.64 -4.74
C TYR A 165 3.15 -16.80 -5.79
N ALA A 166 2.54 -15.71 -6.24
CA ALA A 166 3.22 -14.74 -7.12
C ALA A 166 4.43 -14.09 -6.40
N CYS A 167 4.28 -13.70 -5.14
CA CYS A 167 5.40 -13.18 -4.34
C CYS A 167 6.51 -14.22 -4.13
N LEU A 168 6.16 -15.49 -3.88
CA LEU A 168 7.11 -16.60 -3.77
C LEU A 168 7.88 -16.79 -5.08
N ALA A 169 7.17 -16.87 -6.22
CA ALA A 169 7.78 -17.01 -7.54
C ALA A 169 8.71 -15.83 -7.90
N MET A 170 8.37 -14.62 -7.44
CA MET A 170 9.20 -13.42 -7.61
C MET A 170 10.38 -13.35 -6.63
N GLY A 171 10.55 -14.35 -5.74
CA GLY A 171 11.64 -14.40 -4.76
C GLY A 171 11.50 -13.39 -3.62
N LEU A 172 10.29 -12.89 -3.36
CA LEU A 172 10.02 -11.90 -2.30
C LEU A 172 9.76 -12.53 -0.94
N LEU A 173 9.59 -13.85 -0.90
CA LEU A 173 9.30 -14.64 0.28
C LEU A 173 10.28 -15.81 0.30
N GLU A 174 10.82 -16.12 1.47
CA GLU A 174 11.61 -17.34 1.67
C GLU A 174 10.67 -18.55 1.60
N ASP A 175 11.10 -19.58 0.87
CA ASP A 175 10.40 -20.85 0.75
C ASP A 175 11.11 -21.86 1.66
N ASP A 176 10.39 -22.43 2.64
CA ASP A 176 10.95 -23.42 3.57
C ASP A 176 11.33 -24.75 2.87
N LYS A 177 11.06 -24.87 1.57
CA LYS A 177 11.39 -26.06 0.76
C LYS A 177 12.86 -26.43 0.79
N GLU A 178 13.79 -25.49 0.97
CA GLU A 178 15.21 -25.81 1.11
C GLU A 178 15.47 -26.70 2.33
N CYS A 179 14.74 -26.51 3.43
CA CYS A 179 14.79 -27.39 4.59
C CYS A 179 14.18 -28.76 4.30
N ASP A 180 13.05 -28.82 3.59
CA ASP A 180 12.41 -30.08 3.19
C ASP A 180 13.29 -30.90 2.24
N LEU A 181 13.96 -30.23 1.28
CA LEU A 181 14.92 -30.83 0.36
C LEU A 181 16.15 -31.37 1.11
N CYS A 182 16.71 -30.58 2.04
CA CYS A 182 17.83 -31.03 2.87
C CYS A 182 17.46 -32.25 3.73
N LEU A 183 16.25 -32.30 4.30
CA LEU A 183 15.76 -33.45 5.06
C LEU A 183 15.54 -34.68 4.16
N ALA A 184 15.01 -34.49 2.95
CA ALA A 184 14.83 -35.56 1.98
C ALA A 184 16.17 -36.14 1.52
N GLU A 185 17.16 -35.30 1.22
CA GLU A 185 18.52 -35.74 0.89
C GLU A 185 19.17 -36.49 2.05
N ALA A 186 19.13 -35.93 3.28
CA ALA A 186 19.66 -36.59 4.47
C ALA A 186 19.01 -37.96 4.73
N SER A 187 17.70 -38.10 4.44
CA SER A 187 17.01 -39.38 4.54
C SER A 187 17.57 -40.42 3.56
N CYS A 188 17.95 -40.01 2.35
CA CYS A 188 18.57 -40.87 1.34
C CYS A 188 19.98 -41.33 1.75
N PHE A 189 20.74 -40.49 2.44
CA PHE A 189 22.06 -40.86 2.97
C PHE A 189 21.99 -41.79 4.19
N SER A 190 20.87 -41.85 4.90
CA SER A 190 20.66 -42.76 6.04
C SER A 190 20.38 -44.22 5.64
N GLY A 191 20.16 -44.49 4.34
CA GLY A 191 20.00 -45.85 3.81
C GLY A 191 21.32 -46.60 3.73
N VAL A 192 21.71 -47.27 4.82
CA VAL A 192 22.84 -48.23 4.87
C VAL A 192 22.51 -49.48 4.06
N ALA A 193 22.43 -49.36 2.73
CA ALA A 193 22.21 -50.49 1.81
C ALA A 193 23.16 -50.50 0.59
N GLY A 194 24.04 -49.51 0.45
CA GLY A 194 24.96 -49.37 -0.70
C GLY A 194 26.45 -49.52 -0.41
N LEU A 195 26.85 -49.83 0.84
CA LEU A 195 28.24 -50.13 1.18
C LEU A 195 28.36 -51.62 1.53
N ARG A 196 28.39 -52.46 0.49
CA ARG A 196 28.85 -53.85 0.55
C ARG A 196 29.94 -54.05 -0.48
#